data_AF-A0A9P8YFY7-F1
#
_entry.id   AF-A0A9P8YFY7-F1
#
_cell.length_a   1.000
_cell.length_b   1.000
_cell.length_c   1.000
_cell.angle_alpha   90.00
_cell.angle_beta   90.00
_cell.angle_gamma   90.00
#
_symmetry.space_group_name_H-M   'P 1'
#
loop_
_entity.id
_entity.type
_entity.pdbx_description
1 polymer ?
#
loop_
_entity_poly.entity_id
_entity_poly.type
_entity_poly.pdbx_seq_one_letter_code
_entity_poly.pdbx_strand_id
1 'polypeptide(L)'
;MSARLLPASAAAFAPRASSVNVVLGSKVEPWLTQTLKRINKVKRPLNSVPQHQRCLTEHLSNEKAIWTLASLMLAKSPEADLRQDENPVVEALFSYQLVHLEAYIVHVDMVLRNEVAYKLTPDTIESLIEHHKDVCGVDSKAATYDWPEKEQQAKKLHEDFVQAINKFVFRTHVSALEGLEEEGAGELLRGKSEEVKTSIMSLMNRPLLPPRPPKADSTIEYLPLLPKPP
;
A
#
# COMPACT_ATOMS: atom_id res chain seq x y z
N MET A 1 14.08 -16.75 -19.90
CA MET A 1 12.92 -15.85 -19.97
C MET A 1 13.17 -14.69 -19.01
N SER A 2 13.48 -13.49 -19.50
CA SER A 2 13.67 -12.35 -18.60
C SER A 2 12.31 -11.86 -18.13
N ALA A 3 12.01 -12.03 -16.85
CA ALA A 3 10.99 -11.25 -16.18
C ALA A 3 11.39 -9.78 -16.35
N ARG A 4 10.68 -9.04 -17.21
CA ARG A 4 10.96 -7.62 -17.38
C ARG A 4 10.65 -6.95 -16.05
N LEU A 5 11.71 -6.52 -15.38
CA LEU A 5 11.67 -5.85 -14.09
C LEU A 5 10.86 -4.55 -14.24
N LEU A 6 10.14 -4.17 -13.17
CA LEU A 6 9.56 -2.83 -13.08
C LEU A 6 10.65 -1.78 -13.38
N PRO A 7 10.29 -0.61 -13.93
CA PRO A 7 11.26 0.44 -14.17
C PRO A 7 11.93 0.87 -12.87
N ALA A 8 13.15 1.44 -12.96
CA ALA A 8 13.90 1.89 -11.79
C ALA A 8 13.14 2.89 -10.91
N SER A 9 12.20 3.66 -11.49
CA SER A 9 11.31 4.57 -10.75
C SER A 9 10.37 3.87 -9.78
N ALA A 10 10.12 2.57 -9.96
CA ALA A 10 9.36 1.73 -9.05
C ALA A 10 10.19 1.19 -7.87
N ALA A 11 11.52 1.38 -7.87
CA ALA A 11 12.36 0.95 -6.77
C ALA A 11 12.10 1.78 -5.50
N ALA A 12 12.45 1.21 -4.35
CA ALA A 12 12.36 1.90 -3.06
C ALA A 12 13.10 3.23 -3.10
N PHE A 13 12.52 4.29 -2.53
CA PHE A 13 13.12 5.63 -2.43
C PHE A 13 13.48 6.29 -3.78
N ALA A 14 13.15 5.66 -4.92
CA ALA A 14 13.44 6.23 -6.22
C ALA A 14 12.54 7.46 -6.48
N PRO A 15 13.08 8.55 -7.05
CA PRO A 15 12.27 9.69 -7.43
C PRO A 15 11.27 9.30 -8.52
N ARG A 16 10.22 10.11 -8.66
CA ARG A 16 9.28 9.99 -9.76
C ARG A 16 10.02 10.21 -11.08
N ALA A 17 9.81 9.33 -12.05
CA ALA A 17 10.36 9.52 -13.39
C ALA A 17 9.59 10.61 -14.14
N SER A 18 10.31 11.38 -14.96
CA SER A 18 9.73 12.38 -15.87
C SER A 18 8.96 11.78 -17.04
N SER A 19 9.06 10.46 -17.25
CA SER A 19 8.34 9.73 -18.29
C SER A 19 7.92 8.35 -17.80
N VAL A 20 6.67 7.99 -18.05
CA VAL A 20 6.08 6.69 -17.69
C VAL A 20 6.28 5.69 -18.82
N ASN A 21 6.75 4.48 -18.48
CA ASN A 21 6.92 3.41 -19.44
C ASN A 21 5.56 2.77 -19.77
N VAL A 22 5.03 3.08 -20.95
CA VAL A 22 3.79 2.55 -21.50
C VAL A 22 4.10 1.61 -22.65
N VAL A 23 3.63 0.37 -22.55
CA VAL A 23 3.77 -0.65 -23.59
C VAL A 23 2.36 -1.08 -24.02
N LEU A 24 2.01 -0.77 -25.27
CA LEU A 24 0.74 -1.18 -25.88
C LEU A 24 0.94 -2.38 -26.82
N GLY A 25 -0.11 -3.19 -26.97
CA GLY A 25 -0.16 -4.29 -27.94
C GLY A 25 -0.30 -3.82 -29.39
N SER A 26 -0.30 -4.79 -30.31
CA SER A 26 -0.46 -4.52 -31.76
C SER A 26 -1.84 -3.99 -32.14
N LYS A 27 -2.84 -4.17 -31.27
CA LYS A 27 -4.19 -3.62 -31.40
C LYS A 27 -4.52 -2.80 -30.16
N VAL A 28 -5.26 -1.71 -30.37
CA VAL A 28 -5.75 -0.85 -29.29
C VAL A 28 -7.17 -1.27 -28.95
N GLU A 29 -7.42 -1.46 -27.65
CA GLU A 29 -8.76 -1.74 -27.16
C GLU A 29 -9.68 -0.51 -27.29
N PRO A 30 -10.96 -0.67 -27.71
CA PRO A 30 -11.86 0.46 -27.93
C PRO A 30 -12.09 1.35 -26.71
N TRP A 31 -12.11 0.76 -25.51
CA TRP A 31 -12.29 1.50 -24.25
C TRP A 31 -11.14 2.47 -23.99
N LEU A 32 -9.90 2.13 -24.40
CA LEU A 32 -8.74 3.00 -24.23
C LEU A 32 -8.85 4.22 -25.15
N THR A 33 -9.27 4.02 -26.40
CA THR A 33 -9.53 5.12 -27.32
C THR A 33 -10.62 6.05 -26.80
N GLN A 34 -11.71 5.50 -26.26
CA GLN A 34 -12.80 6.30 -25.67
C GLN A 34 -12.30 7.10 -24.47
N THR A 35 -11.55 6.47 -23.57
CA THR A 35 -10.98 7.12 -22.39
C THR A 35 -10.03 8.26 -22.77
N LEU A 36 -9.09 8.01 -23.68
CA LEU A 36 -8.17 9.04 -24.15
C LEU A 36 -8.89 10.18 -24.88
N LYS A 37 -9.96 9.91 -25.64
CA LYS A 37 -10.77 10.96 -26.27
C LYS A 37 -11.53 11.80 -25.24
N ARG A 38 -12.01 11.20 -24.15
CA ARG A 38 -12.73 11.87 -23.06
C ARG A 38 -11.83 12.88 -22.32
N ILE A 39 -10.60 12.49 -21.99
CA ILE A 39 -9.70 13.30 -21.15
C ILE A 39 -8.85 14.31 -21.95
N ASN A 40 -8.76 14.15 -23.28
CA ASN A 40 -7.98 15.03 -24.12
C ASN A 40 -8.69 16.38 -24.32
N LYS A 41 -8.14 17.43 -23.71
CA LYS A 41 -8.56 18.83 -23.99
C LYS A 41 -8.29 19.23 -25.44
N VAL A 42 -7.15 18.79 -26.00
CA VAL A 42 -6.78 19.04 -27.40
C VAL A 42 -7.13 17.84 -28.24
N LYS A 43 -8.02 18.04 -29.22
CA LYS A 43 -8.41 16.99 -30.16
C LYS A 43 -7.21 16.63 -31.05
N ARG A 44 -6.69 15.43 -30.85
CA ARG A 44 -5.59 14.85 -31.63
C ARG A 44 -6.03 13.53 -32.29
N PRO A 45 -5.45 13.15 -33.44
CA PRO A 45 -5.75 11.87 -34.05
C PRO A 45 -5.27 10.72 -33.16
N LEU A 46 -6.15 9.74 -32.94
CA LEU A 46 -5.90 8.51 -32.20
C LEU A 46 -6.29 7.33 -33.09
N ASN A 47 -5.52 7.14 -34.16
CA ASN A 47 -5.79 6.18 -35.23
C ASN A 47 -4.78 5.03 -35.26
N SER A 48 -3.66 5.15 -34.54
CA SER A 48 -2.60 4.14 -34.49
C SER A 48 -2.10 3.87 -33.08
N VAL A 49 -1.53 2.68 -32.86
CA VAL A 49 -0.94 2.30 -31.56
C VAL A 49 0.09 3.33 -31.06
N PRO A 50 1.05 3.83 -31.89
CA PRO A 50 2.01 4.82 -31.43
C PRO A 50 1.36 6.13 -30.97
N GLN A 51 0.26 6.54 -31.59
CA GLN A 51 -0.48 7.75 -31.18
C GLN A 51 -1.13 7.57 -29.81
N HIS A 52 -1.75 6.41 -29.56
CA HIS A 52 -2.34 6.10 -28.26
C HIS A 52 -1.25 6.00 -27.17
N GLN A 53 -0.15 5.31 -27.47
CA GLN A 53 0.97 5.18 -26.55
C GLN A 53 1.54 6.54 -26.17
N ARG A 54 1.85 7.39 -27.15
CA ARG A 54 2.35 8.75 -26.90
C ARG A 54 1.36 9.58 -26.10
N CYS A 55 0.08 9.54 -26.47
CA CYS A 55 -0.96 10.30 -25.76
C CYS A 55 -1.11 9.86 -24.30
N LEU A 56 -1.11 8.55 -24.04
CA LEU A 56 -1.19 8.01 -22.68
C LEU A 56 0.07 8.35 -21.88
N THR A 57 1.27 8.17 -22.46
CA THR A 57 2.52 8.55 -21.82
C THR A 57 2.53 10.02 -21.44
N GLU A 58 2.08 10.94 -22.31
CA GLU A 58 2.06 12.37 -22.01
C GLU A 58 1.14 12.72 -20.82
N HIS A 59 -0.04 12.09 -20.70
CA HIS A 59 -0.93 12.33 -19.55
C HIS A 59 -0.33 11.76 -18.25
N LEU A 60 0.15 10.51 -18.29
CA LEU A 60 0.66 9.84 -17.09
C LEU A 60 1.99 10.44 -16.60
N SER A 61 2.75 11.07 -17.49
CA SER A 61 4.03 11.73 -17.16
C SER A 61 3.84 13.15 -16.62
N ASN A 62 2.61 13.68 -16.59
CA ASN A 62 2.32 14.97 -15.99
C ASN A 62 2.53 14.90 -14.46
N GLU A 63 3.19 15.90 -13.88
CA GLU A 63 3.41 15.99 -12.43
C GLU A 63 2.09 15.94 -11.63
N LYS A 64 0.99 16.43 -12.21
CA LYS A 64 -0.34 16.39 -11.61
C LYS A 64 -1.09 15.05 -11.79
N ALA A 65 -0.51 14.08 -12.50
CA ALA A 65 -1.11 12.76 -12.69
C ALA A 65 -1.01 11.92 -11.40
N ILE A 66 -1.79 12.30 -10.40
CA ILE A 66 -1.90 11.66 -9.09
C ILE A 66 -3.22 10.90 -9.04
N TRP A 67 -3.13 9.67 -8.55
CA TRP A 67 -4.23 8.73 -8.42
C TRP A 67 -4.56 8.53 -6.96
N THR A 68 -5.84 8.65 -6.63
CA THR A 68 -6.35 8.24 -5.31
C THR A 68 -6.64 6.76 -5.36
N LEU A 69 -5.79 5.94 -4.73
CA LEU A 69 -5.95 4.49 -4.73
C LEU A 69 -7.00 4.03 -3.74
N ALA A 70 -7.04 4.64 -2.56
CA ALA A 70 -8.03 4.39 -1.52
C ALA A 70 -8.02 5.52 -0.49
N SER A 71 -8.99 5.50 0.43
CA SER A 71 -9.01 6.40 1.59
C SER A 71 -9.07 5.57 2.87
N LEU A 72 -8.18 5.84 3.81
CA LEU A 72 -8.10 5.17 5.11
C LEU A 72 -8.63 6.08 6.20
N MET A 73 -9.44 5.54 7.09
CA MET A 73 -9.82 6.22 8.33
C MET A 73 -8.85 5.77 9.42
N LEU A 74 -7.98 6.68 9.84
CA LEU A 74 -6.89 6.40 10.78
C LEU A 74 -7.11 7.19 12.06
N ALA A 75 -6.74 6.62 13.20
CA ALA A 75 -6.82 7.31 14.49
C ALA A 75 -5.82 8.49 14.51
N LYS A 76 -6.20 9.61 15.12
CA LYS A 76 -5.31 10.78 15.27
C LYS A 76 -4.31 10.62 16.41
N SER A 77 -4.55 9.71 17.33
CA SER A 77 -3.76 9.51 18.55
C SER A 77 -3.85 8.04 18.99
N PRO A 78 -2.92 7.56 19.83
CA PRO A 78 -3.02 6.26 20.48
C PRO A 78 -4.36 6.07 21.21
N GLU A 79 -4.81 4.82 21.34
CA GLU A 79 -6.12 4.48 21.92
C GLU A 79 -6.32 5.10 23.32
N ALA A 80 -5.26 5.17 24.12
CA ALA A 80 -5.29 5.75 25.47
C ALA A 80 -5.57 7.25 25.50
N ASP A 81 -5.22 7.97 24.42
CA ASP A 81 -5.35 9.43 24.30
C ASP A 81 -6.57 9.84 23.46
N LEU A 82 -7.30 8.88 22.89
CA LEU A 82 -8.50 9.17 22.12
C LEU A 82 -9.58 9.79 22.99
N ARG A 83 -10.25 10.79 22.44
CA ARG A 83 -11.39 11.43 23.10
C ARG A 83 -12.50 10.39 23.26
N GLN A 84 -13.03 10.29 24.47
CA GLN A 84 -14.27 9.56 24.74
C GLN A 84 -15.40 10.58 24.83
N ASP A 85 -16.48 10.35 24.08
CA ASP A 85 -17.66 11.23 24.08
C ASP A 85 -18.93 10.37 24.06
N GLU A 86 -19.97 10.78 24.78
CA GLU A 86 -21.25 10.06 24.76
C GLU A 86 -21.87 10.03 23.35
N ASN A 87 -21.51 11.01 22.50
CA ASN A 87 -21.93 11.05 21.11
C ASN A 87 -20.87 10.40 20.18
N PRO A 88 -21.17 9.24 19.57
CA PRO A 88 -20.21 8.50 18.76
C PRO A 88 -19.79 9.25 17.48
N VAL A 89 -20.62 10.17 16.98
CA VAL A 89 -20.27 10.99 15.79
C VAL A 89 -19.26 12.07 16.17
N VAL A 90 -19.44 12.70 17.33
CA VAL A 90 -18.50 13.69 17.85
C VAL A 90 -17.17 13.01 18.15
N GLU A 91 -17.20 11.88 18.84
CA GLU A 91 -16.03 11.05 19.07
C GLU A 91 -15.29 10.73 17.76
N ALA A 92 -15.99 10.19 16.76
CA ALA A 92 -15.36 9.79 15.50
C ALA A 92 -14.70 10.99 14.76
N LEU A 93 -15.36 12.15 14.72
CA LEU A 93 -14.84 13.35 14.07
C LEU A 93 -13.57 13.89 14.72
N PHE A 94 -13.46 13.78 16.05
CA PHE A 94 -12.28 14.24 16.77
C PHE A 94 -11.18 13.19 16.83
N SER A 95 -11.53 11.91 16.93
CA SER A 95 -10.59 10.80 17.12
C SER A 95 -10.01 10.23 15.82
N TYR A 96 -10.67 10.41 14.67
CA TYR A 96 -10.20 9.88 13.39
C TYR A 96 -9.98 10.95 12.32
N GLN A 97 -9.06 10.66 11.42
CA GLN A 97 -8.79 11.45 10.22
C GLN A 97 -8.87 10.57 8.97
N LEU A 98 -9.24 11.19 7.85
CA LEU A 98 -9.25 10.53 6.56
C LEU A 98 -7.92 10.81 5.84
N VAL A 99 -7.19 9.76 5.52
CA VAL A 99 -5.94 9.82 4.76
C VAL A 99 -6.16 9.23 3.38
N HIS A 100 -5.98 10.04 2.34
CA HIS A 100 -6.04 9.58 0.95
C HIS A 100 -4.70 8.95 0.56
N LEU A 101 -4.76 7.72 0.05
CA LEU A 101 -3.58 7.02 -0.46
C LEU A 101 -3.32 7.46 -1.89
N GLU A 102 -2.46 8.46 -2.03
CA GLU A 102 -2.09 9.02 -3.32
C GLU A 102 -0.91 8.29 -3.94
N ALA A 103 -0.98 8.07 -5.24
CA ALA A 103 0.03 7.36 -6.01
C ALA A 103 0.17 7.89 -7.43
N TYR A 104 1.28 7.60 -8.09
CA TYR A 104 1.47 7.85 -9.51
C TYR A 104 1.74 6.54 -10.25
N ILE A 105 1.35 6.49 -11.52
CA ILE A 105 1.60 5.32 -12.37
C ILE A 105 3.07 5.32 -12.80
N VAL A 106 3.76 4.20 -12.55
CA VAL A 106 5.17 4.01 -12.96
C VAL A 106 5.31 3.15 -14.20
N HIS A 107 4.33 2.27 -14.46
CA HIS A 107 4.39 1.34 -15.58
C HIS A 107 2.99 0.93 -16.05
N VAL A 108 2.83 0.81 -17.36
CA VAL A 108 1.66 0.20 -18.02
C VAL A 108 2.16 -0.84 -19.02
N ASP A 109 1.68 -2.07 -18.88
CA ASP A 109 1.96 -3.17 -19.81
C ASP A 109 0.65 -3.80 -20.27
N MET A 110 0.28 -3.58 -21.54
CA MET A 110 -0.88 -4.19 -22.20
C MET A 110 -0.48 -5.33 -23.16
N VAL A 111 0.71 -5.91 -22.99
CA VAL A 111 1.23 -6.95 -23.88
C VAL A 111 1.45 -8.26 -23.14
N LEU A 112 2.21 -8.25 -22.06
CA LEU A 112 2.59 -9.48 -21.36
C LEU A 112 1.63 -9.78 -20.22
N ARG A 113 1.36 -8.78 -19.38
CA ARG A 113 0.62 -8.98 -18.11
C ARG A 113 -0.71 -8.27 -18.04
N ASN A 114 -0.99 -7.34 -18.97
CA ASN A 114 -2.17 -6.48 -18.90
C ASN A 114 -2.28 -5.79 -17.53
N GLU A 115 -1.15 -5.26 -17.03
CA GLU A 115 -1.03 -4.66 -15.70
C GLU A 115 -0.65 -3.18 -15.73
N VAL A 116 -1.09 -2.46 -14.70
CA VAL A 116 -0.68 -1.09 -14.37
C VAL A 116 -0.08 -1.14 -12.98
N ALA A 117 1.07 -0.49 -12.81
CA ALA A 117 1.78 -0.41 -11.55
C ALA A 117 1.73 1.03 -11.00
N TYR A 118 1.32 1.15 -9.75
CA TYR A 118 1.19 2.39 -9.01
C TYR A 118 2.21 2.42 -7.88
N LYS A 119 2.87 3.56 -7.68
CA LYS A 119 3.77 3.82 -6.56
C LYS A 119 3.23 4.98 -5.75
N LEU A 120 3.20 4.82 -4.42
CA LEU A 120 2.72 5.86 -3.51
C LEU A 120 3.54 7.15 -3.63
N THR A 121 2.90 8.29 -3.39
CA THR A 121 3.59 9.58 -3.30
C THR A 121 4.48 9.63 -2.05
N PRO A 122 5.57 10.41 -2.07
CA PRO A 122 6.39 10.64 -0.88
C PRO A 122 5.55 11.11 0.32
N ASP A 123 4.62 12.04 0.09
CA ASP A 123 3.75 12.61 1.13
C ASP A 123 2.84 11.53 1.78
N THR A 124 2.28 10.63 0.96
CA THR A 124 1.50 9.49 1.47
C THR A 124 2.39 8.54 2.28
N ILE A 125 3.59 8.24 1.79
CA ILE A 125 4.55 7.37 2.47
C ILE A 125 4.94 7.97 3.83
N GLU A 126 5.27 9.26 3.88
CA GLU A 126 5.64 9.97 5.10
C GLU A 126 4.50 9.97 6.11
N SER A 127 3.28 10.29 5.67
CA SER A 127 2.08 10.27 6.52
C SER A 127 1.81 8.89 7.14
N LEU A 128 2.01 7.81 6.37
CA LEU A 128 1.85 6.44 6.87
C LEU A 128 2.96 6.03 7.84
N ILE A 129 4.20 6.48 7.61
CA ILE A 129 5.34 6.23 8.50
C ILE A 129 5.15 6.93 9.85
N GLU A 130 4.73 8.20 9.83
CA GLU A 130 4.43 8.97 11.04
C GLU A 130 3.30 8.30 11.83
N HIS A 131 2.19 7.98 11.16
CA HIS A 131 1.06 7.30 11.82
C HIS A 131 1.46 5.94 12.43
N HIS A 132 2.24 5.13 11.71
CA HIS A 132 2.71 3.85 12.25
C HIS A 132 3.58 4.05 13.49
N LYS A 133 4.43 5.07 13.51
CA LYS A 133 5.35 5.33 14.63
C LYS A 133 4.60 5.80 15.86
N ASP A 134 3.74 6.80 15.68
CA ASP A 134 3.18 7.58 16.78
C ASP A 134 1.87 7.00 17.31
N VAL A 135 1.15 6.19 16.50
CA VAL A 135 -0.11 5.54 16.90
C VAL A 135 0.08 4.03 16.96
N CYS A 136 0.25 3.35 15.82
CA CYS A 136 0.27 1.87 15.77
C CYS A 136 1.36 1.27 16.66
N GLY A 137 2.54 1.87 16.68
CA GLY A 137 3.68 1.43 17.49
C GLY A 137 3.44 1.62 18.99
N VAL A 138 2.76 2.69 19.39
CA VAL A 138 2.41 2.96 20.80
C VAL A 138 1.34 1.98 21.26
N ASP A 139 0.27 1.82 20.49
CA ASP A 139 -0.83 0.91 20.81
C ASP A 139 -0.36 -0.55 20.86
N SER A 140 0.47 -0.98 19.91
CA SER A 140 1.05 -2.33 19.90
C SER A 140 1.89 -2.62 21.14
N LYS A 141 2.65 -1.62 21.63
CA LYS A 141 3.43 -1.74 22.87
C LYS A 141 2.51 -1.77 24.09
N ALA A 142 1.47 -0.95 24.13
CA ALA A 142 0.53 -0.90 25.25
C ALA A 142 -0.30 -2.19 25.36
N ALA A 143 -0.70 -2.78 24.24
CA ALA A 143 -1.52 -4.00 24.18
C ALA A 143 -0.78 -5.29 24.60
N THR A 144 0.54 -5.23 24.80
CA THR A 144 1.37 -6.40 25.10
C THR A 144 2.10 -6.23 26.44
N TYR A 145 2.38 -7.32 27.14
CA TYR A 145 3.17 -7.26 28.39
C TYR A 145 4.62 -6.84 28.12
N ASP A 146 5.41 -6.53 29.13
CA ASP A 146 6.79 -6.08 28.94
C ASP A 146 7.79 -7.26 28.88
N TRP A 147 8.78 -7.20 27.98
CA TRP A 147 9.88 -8.16 27.89
C TRP A 147 11.18 -7.49 27.43
N PRO A 148 12.37 -8.03 27.78
CA PRO A 148 13.65 -7.34 27.59
C PRO A 148 13.93 -6.85 26.17
N GLU A 149 13.50 -7.59 25.14
CA GLU A 149 13.74 -7.26 23.72
C GLU A 149 12.59 -6.47 23.07
N LYS A 150 11.53 -6.12 23.80
CA LYS A 150 10.31 -5.52 23.24
C LYS A 150 10.60 -4.21 22.50
N GLU A 151 11.39 -3.33 23.10
CA GLU A 151 11.73 -2.05 22.51
C GLU A 151 12.56 -2.22 21.23
N GLN A 152 13.50 -3.17 21.22
CA GLN A 152 14.29 -3.48 20.04
C GLN A 152 13.43 -4.08 18.92
N GLN A 153 12.50 -4.97 19.27
CA GLN A 153 11.57 -5.56 18.32
C GLN A 153 10.62 -4.53 17.72
N ALA A 154 10.12 -3.59 18.52
CA ALA A 154 9.26 -2.50 18.05
C ALA A 154 9.99 -1.58 17.07
N LYS A 155 11.24 -1.21 17.36
CA LYS A 155 12.09 -0.45 16.42
C LYS A 155 12.29 -1.20 15.11
N LYS A 156 12.62 -2.50 15.19
CA LYS A 156 12.78 -3.34 14.01
C LYS A 156 11.49 -3.45 13.19
N LEU A 157 10.34 -3.60 13.84
CA LEU A 157 9.04 -3.63 13.14
C LEU A 157 8.78 -2.33 12.39
N HIS A 158 9.08 -1.18 13.01
CA HIS A 158 8.95 0.11 12.34
C HIS A 158 9.92 0.26 11.16
N GLU A 159 11.18 -0.14 11.31
CA GLU A 159 12.16 -0.14 10.20
C GLU A 159 11.72 -1.06 9.06
N ASP A 160 11.22 -2.26 9.37
CA ASP A 160 10.66 -3.20 8.40
C ASP A 160 9.45 -2.60 7.69
N PHE A 161 8.57 -1.88 8.41
CA PHE A 161 7.43 -1.16 7.84
C PHE A 161 7.89 -0.05 6.89
N VAL A 162 8.83 0.81 7.31
CA VAL A 162 9.41 1.88 6.47
C VAL A 162 9.97 1.30 5.17
N GLN A 163 10.69 0.18 5.25
CA GLN A 163 11.21 -0.50 4.07
C GLN A 163 10.11 -1.07 3.18
N ALA A 164 9.08 -1.69 3.77
CA ALA A 164 7.99 -2.31 3.05
C ALA A 164 7.12 -1.27 2.33
N ILE A 165 6.77 -0.17 3.00
CA ILE A 165 5.92 0.88 2.42
C ILE A 165 6.65 1.63 1.30
N ASN A 166 7.96 1.87 1.43
CA ASN A 166 8.76 2.46 0.36
C ASN A 166 8.91 1.55 -0.87
N LYS A 167 8.85 0.23 -0.67
CA LYS A 167 8.87 -0.79 -1.73
C LYS A 167 7.47 -1.10 -2.27
N PHE A 168 6.43 -0.55 -1.66
CA PHE A 168 5.06 -0.88 -2.01
C PHE A 168 4.74 -0.39 -3.42
N VAL A 169 4.42 -1.35 -4.29
CA VAL A 169 3.94 -1.09 -5.65
C VAL A 169 2.66 -1.87 -5.81
N PHE A 170 1.55 -1.14 -5.97
CA PHE A 170 0.27 -1.78 -6.24
C PHE A 170 0.16 -2.09 -7.73
N ARG A 171 -0.16 -3.34 -8.06
CA ARG A 171 -0.36 -3.78 -9.44
C ARG A 171 -1.78 -4.25 -9.63
N THR A 172 -2.41 -3.80 -10.70
CA THR A 172 -3.77 -4.22 -11.05
C THR A 172 -3.94 -4.28 -12.56
N HIS A 173 -5.07 -4.81 -13.00
CA HIS A 173 -5.36 -4.97 -14.42
C HIS A 173 -5.52 -3.59 -15.11
N VAL A 174 -5.14 -3.51 -16.39
CA VAL A 174 -5.19 -2.28 -17.20
C VAL A 174 -6.56 -1.62 -17.33
N SER A 175 -7.63 -2.36 -17.05
CA SER A 175 -8.99 -1.81 -16.92
C SER A 175 -9.10 -0.74 -15.83
N ALA A 176 -8.16 -0.66 -14.88
CA ALA A 176 -8.12 0.44 -13.91
C ALA A 176 -7.93 1.81 -14.58
N LEU A 177 -7.32 1.86 -15.77
CA LEU A 177 -7.18 3.11 -16.55
C LEU A 177 -8.52 3.65 -17.07
N GLU A 178 -9.63 2.93 -16.97
CA GLU A 178 -10.96 3.51 -17.23
C GLU A 178 -11.28 4.67 -16.27
N GLY A 179 -10.70 4.65 -15.06
CA GLY A 179 -10.81 5.74 -14.07
C GLY A 179 -9.92 6.95 -14.35
N LEU A 180 -9.20 6.96 -15.48
CA LEU A 180 -8.31 8.07 -15.86
C LEU A 180 -9.12 9.31 -16.21
N GLU A 181 -8.77 10.43 -15.59
CA GLU A 181 -9.39 11.75 -15.75
C GLU A 181 -8.46 12.75 -16.45
N GLU A 182 -8.87 14.02 -16.48
CA GLU A 182 -8.04 15.09 -17.00
C GLU A 182 -6.70 15.18 -16.27
N GLU A 183 -5.68 15.70 -16.96
CA GLU A 183 -4.33 15.89 -16.42
C GLU A 183 -3.62 14.59 -15.97
N GLY A 184 -4.22 13.43 -16.24
CA GLY A 184 -3.66 12.12 -15.92
C GLY A 184 -3.99 11.62 -14.50
N ALA A 185 -4.79 12.37 -13.76
CA ALA A 185 -5.29 11.97 -12.44
C ALA A 185 -6.34 10.84 -12.58
N GLY A 186 -6.76 10.25 -11.46
CA GLY A 186 -7.82 9.27 -11.47
C GLY A 186 -8.04 8.57 -10.14
N GLU A 187 -8.99 7.64 -10.14
CA GLU A 187 -9.31 6.79 -9.00
C GLU A 187 -9.46 5.32 -9.41
N LEU A 188 -9.20 4.42 -8.46
CA LEU A 188 -9.41 3.00 -8.68
C LEU A 188 -10.91 2.65 -8.64
N LEU A 189 -11.40 2.09 -9.75
CA LEU A 189 -12.78 1.65 -9.88
C LEU A 189 -12.97 0.18 -9.44
N ARG A 190 -14.24 -0.24 -9.37
CA ARG A 190 -14.67 -1.65 -9.21
C ARG A 190 -14.11 -2.35 -7.96
N GLY A 191 -14.02 -1.63 -6.84
CA GLY A 191 -13.61 -2.20 -5.55
C GLY A 191 -12.11 -2.47 -5.41
N LYS A 192 -11.28 -2.08 -6.40
CA LYS A 192 -9.82 -2.21 -6.32
C LYS A 192 -9.20 -1.39 -5.19
N SER A 193 -9.90 -0.36 -4.73
CA SER A 193 -9.53 0.39 -3.53
C SER A 193 -9.48 -0.49 -2.28
N GLU A 194 -10.37 -1.47 -2.12
CA GLU A 194 -10.38 -2.37 -0.94
C GLU A 194 -9.17 -3.31 -0.91
N GLU A 195 -8.68 -3.74 -2.08
CA GLU A 195 -7.43 -4.52 -2.18
C GLU A 195 -6.22 -3.69 -1.69
N VAL A 196 -6.19 -2.40 -2.03
CA VAL A 196 -5.15 -1.47 -1.57
C VAL A 196 -5.25 -1.24 -0.07
N LYS A 197 -6.46 -0.96 0.45
CA LYS A 197 -6.68 -0.78 1.89
C LYS A 197 -6.22 -2.00 2.67
N THR A 198 -6.65 -3.20 2.26
CA THR A 198 -6.29 -4.45 2.92
C THR A 198 -4.78 -4.66 2.92
N SER A 199 -4.12 -4.40 1.78
CA SER A 199 -2.66 -4.55 1.67
C SER A 199 -1.92 -3.59 2.59
N ILE A 200 -2.31 -2.32 2.63
CA ILE A 200 -1.66 -1.29 3.46
C ILE A 200 -1.93 -1.52 4.95
N MET A 201 -3.18 -1.83 5.32
CA MET A 201 -3.55 -2.17 6.70
C MET A 201 -2.80 -3.42 7.19
N SER A 202 -2.56 -4.41 6.33
CA SER A 202 -1.78 -5.60 6.70
C SER A 202 -0.30 -5.29 6.99
N LEU A 203 0.26 -4.25 6.36
CA LEU A 203 1.60 -3.77 6.65
C LEU A 203 1.63 -3.00 7.97
N MET A 204 0.62 -2.17 8.23
CA MET A 204 0.54 -1.34 9.44
C MET A 204 0.27 -2.17 10.71
N ASN A 205 -0.61 -3.17 10.61
CA ASN A 205 -1.11 -3.91 11.78
C ASN A 205 -0.30 -5.18 12.10
N ARG A 206 1.02 -5.17 11.81
CA ARG A 206 1.87 -6.31 12.14
C ARG A 206 2.10 -6.36 13.65
N PRO A 207 1.67 -7.42 14.36
CA PRO A 207 1.72 -7.44 15.81
C PRO A 207 3.15 -7.61 16.34
N LEU A 208 3.40 -7.03 17.52
CA LEU A 208 4.52 -7.44 18.37
C LEU A 208 4.29 -8.87 18.85
N LEU A 209 5.28 -9.73 18.63
CA LEU A 209 5.20 -11.14 19.04
C LEU A 209 6.18 -11.39 20.18
N PRO A 210 5.71 -11.77 21.38
CA PRO A 210 6.63 -12.15 22.44
C PRO A 210 7.47 -13.37 22.03
N PRO A 211 8.68 -13.52 22.60
CA PRO A 211 9.44 -14.75 22.43
C PRO A 211 8.58 -15.94 22.85
N ARG A 212 8.63 -17.04 22.07
CA ARG A 212 7.92 -18.26 22.45
C ARG A 212 8.38 -18.65 23.87
N PRO A 213 7.44 -18.98 24.77
CA PRO A 213 7.83 -19.48 26.08
C PRO A 213 8.77 -20.68 25.87
N PRO A 214 9.85 -20.79 26.66
CA PRO A 214 10.72 -21.96 26.60
C PRO A 214 9.83 -23.18 26.74
N LYS A 215 9.97 -24.14 25.83
CA LYS A 215 9.33 -25.45 26.00
C LYS A 215 9.78 -25.92 27.38
N ALA A 216 8.84 -26.18 28.28
CA ALA A 216 9.18 -26.85 29.51
C ALA A 216 9.85 -28.16 29.09
N ASP A 217 11.17 -28.26 29.28
CA ASP A 217 11.84 -29.55 29.24
C ASP A 217 11.10 -30.39 30.26
N SER A 218 10.34 -31.36 29.75
CA SER A 218 9.67 -32.37 30.56
C SER A 218 10.75 -33.05 31.38
N THR A 219 10.91 -32.56 32.61
CA THR A 219 11.67 -33.24 33.65
C THR A 219 10.90 -34.52 33.87
N ILE A 220 11.46 -35.63 33.38
CA ILE A 220 10.96 -36.97 33.67
C ILE A 220 11.14 -37.13 35.19
N GLU A 221 10.07 -36.89 35.95
CA GLU A 221 9.97 -37.31 37.34
C GLU A 221 10.05 -38.84 37.32
N TYR A 222 11.21 -39.40 37.62
CA TYR A 222 11.32 -40.81 37.95
C TYR A 222 10.57 -41.04 39.26
N LEU A 223 9.34 -41.56 39.15
CA LEU A 223 8.58 -42.06 40.29
C LEU A 223 9.38 -43.20 40.97
N PRO A 224 9.63 -43.15 42.28
CA PRO A 224 10.31 -44.24 42.98
C PRO A 224 9.42 -45.49 42.96
N LEU A 225 9.94 -46.59 42.43
CA LEU A 225 9.27 -47.90 42.48
C LEU A 225 9.18 -48.35 43.94
N LEU A 226 7.97 -48.41 44.49
CA LEU A 226 7.69 -49.01 45.79
C LEU A 226 8.07 -50.50 45.77
N PRO A 227 8.79 -51.02 46.80
CA PRO A 227 9.11 -52.43 46.90
C PRO A 227 7.85 -53.24 47.25
N LYS A 228 7.68 -54.39 46.59
CA LYS A 228 6.57 -55.31 46.87
C LYS A 228 6.86 -56.11 48.16
N PRO A 229 5.89 -56.25 49.08
CA PRO A 229 6.04 -57.09 50.28
C PRO A 229 5.96 -58.59 49.96
N PRO A 230 6.45 -59.46 50.86
CA PRO A 230 6.70 -60.89 50.64
C PRO A 230 5.44 -61.75 50.48
#